data_AF-A0A2N5KUN7-F1
#
_entry.id   AF-A0A2N5KUN7-F1
#
_cell.length_a   1.000
_cell.length_b   1.000
_cell.length_c   1.000
_cell.angle_alpha   90.00
_cell.angle_beta   90.00
_cell.angle_gamma   90.00
#
_symmetry.space_group_name_H-M   'P 1'
#
loop_
_entity.id
_entity.type
_entity.pdbx_description
1 polymer ?
#
loop_
_entity_poly.entity_id
_entity_poly.type
_entity_poly.pdbx_seq_one_letter_code
_entity_poly.pdbx_strand_id
1 'polypeptide(L)'
;MTDTLHVPTSGDTPKVTPLPAQDIAFREQMRKYILDHSEPWHREHLGHLGRLWEQWNIEHFDAAMVIATILLSNPTNPRRLGQCGPISGFGCRSEIIIRPSLLTGTHPMVHVGDEYERGRSLLVADVLLHEMIHQWQQEVTGDTDKNYKGHGPTFSAKANEIGARLGLPLVGRTYKKRDCADKGLESPSYWPYFVRPDGYYLGAVVPTSGDTPEEDRPALCKSAAVSLTRHFSVEEIRTITDMAIQAKEEASAP
;
A
#
# COMPACT_ATOMS: atom_id res chain seq x y z
N MET A 1 6.25 35.57 27.14
CA MET A 1 6.64 34.20 26.78
C MET A 1 7.42 34.31 25.48
N THR A 2 8.75 34.30 25.57
CA THR A 2 9.65 34.49 24.43
C THR A 2 9.84 33.16 23.73
N ASP A 3 9.31 33.09 22.52
CA ASP A 3 9.42 31.96 21.61
C ASP A 3 10.86 31.90 21.07
N THR A 4 11.68 31.02 21.65
CA THR A 4 13.05 30.79 21.18
C THR A 4 13.01 29.97 19.90
N LEU A 5 13.13 30.66 18.77
CA LEU A 5 13.40 30.07 17.45
C LEU A 5 14.61 29.14 17.56
N HIS A 6 14.36 27.85 17.32
CA HIS A 6 15.40 26.83 17.22
C HIS A 6 16.27 27.14 15.99
N VAL A 7 17.50 27.57 16.24
CA VAL A 7 18.51 27.78 15.18
C VAL A 7 19.15 26.42 14.87
N PRO A 8 19.01 25.89 13.64
CA PRO A 8 19.64 24.63 13.26
C PRO A 8 21.16 24.76 13.29
N THR A 9 21.84 23.92 14.06
CA THR A 9 23.32 23.87 14.11
C THR A 9 23.88 23.20 12.86
N SER A 10 25.03 23.68 12.36
CA SER A 10 25.62 23.38 11.04
C SER A 10 26.18 21.96 10.83
N GLY A 11 25.49 20.92 11.30
CA GLY A 11 25.80 19.51 11.04
C GLY A 11 24.84 18.82 10.06
N ASP A 12 23.74 19.47 9.69
CA ASP A 12 22.69 18.92 8.82
C ASP A 12 23.08 19.00 7.35
N THR A 13 24.02 18.16 6.93
CA THR A 13 24.11 17.82 5.51
C THR A 13 22.78 17.15 5.14
N PRO A 14 22.13 17.53 4.03
CA PRO A 14 20.92 16.86 3.60
C PRO A 14 21.19 15.35 3.51
N LYS A 15 20.48 14.55 4.32
CA LYS A 15 20.56 13.08 4.25
C LYS A 15 20.06 12.56 2.89
N VAL A 16 19.36 13.40 2.14
CA VAL A 16 18.79 13.08 0.84
C VAL A 16 19.64 13.69 -0.27
N THR A 17 20.15 12.85 -1.16
CA THR A 17 20.66 13.28 -2.46
C THR A 17 19.52 13.89 -3.27
N PRO A 18 19.64 15.12 -3.81
CA PRO A 18 18.63 15.68 -4.70
C PRO A 18 18.35 14.78 -5.91
N LEU A 19 17.12 14.83 -6.44
CA LEU A 19 16.79 14.11 -7.67
C LEU A 19 17.53 14.74 -8.87
N PRO A 20 18.19 13.94 -9.73
CA PRO A 20 18.73 14.43 -10.99
C PRO A 20 17.60 15.03 -11.86
N ALA A 21 17.90 16.09 -12.63
CA ALA A 21 16.93 16.70 -13.53
C ALA A 21 16.37 15.70 -14.57
N GLN A 22 17.20 14.73 -14.97
CA GLN A 22 16.82 13.66 -15.90
C GLN A 22 15.77 12.71 -15.28
N ASP A 23 15.88 12.41 -13.99
CA ASP A 23 14.87 11.60 -13.28
C ASP A 23 13.53 12.33 -13.26
N ILE A 24 13.54 13.63 -12.90
CA ILE A 24 12.33 14.45 -12.86
C ILE A 24 11.66 14.49 -14.25
N ALA A 25 12.44 14.80 -15.29
CA ALA A 25 11.94 14.87 -16.67
C ALA A 25 11.39 13.53 -17.15
N PHE A 26 12.07 12.42 -16.84
CA PHE A 26 11.62 11.09 -17.21
C PHE A 26 10.30 10.72 -16.52
N ARG A 27 10.15 11.00 -15.21
CA ARG A 27 8.92 10.68 -14.48
C ARG A 27 7.72 11.49 -14.98
N GLU A 28 7.92 12.75 -15.34
CA GLU A 28 6.89 13.56 -15.99
C GLU A 28 6.53 13.02 -17.38
N GLN A 29 7.53 12.58 -18.16
CA GLN A 29 7.28 11.95 -19.45
C GLN A 29 6.49 10.63 -19.32
N MET A 30 6.83 9.80 -18.34
CA MET A 30 6.10 8.57 -18.03
C MET A 30 4.65 8.84 -17.64
N ARG A 31 4.44 9.82 -16.76
CA ARG A 31 3.10 10.28 -16.40
C ARG A 31 2.31 10.73 -17.62
N LYS A 32 2.90 11.54 -18.50
CA LYS A 32 2.27 11.97 -19.74
C LYS A 32 1.93 10.79 -20.65
N TYR A 33 2.85 9.84 -20.80
CA TYR A 33 2.61 8.63 -21.58
C TYR A 33 1.44 7.82 -21.03
N ILE A 34 1.34 7.67 -19.71
CA ILE A 34 0.22 6.97 -19.06
C ILE A 34 -1.13 7.61 -19.44
N LEU A 35 -1.20 8.94 -19.38
CA LEU A 35 -2.44 9.68 -19.65
C LEU A 35 -2.83 9.66 -21.14
N ASP A 36 -1.84 9.74 -22.04
CA ASP A 36 -2.10 9.94 -23.47
C ASP A 36 -2.09 8.64 -24.27
N HIS A 37 -1.32 7.63 -23.85
CA HIS A 37 -0.93 6.52 -24.71
C HIS A 37 -1.10 5.13 -24.10
N SER A 38 -1.21 4.97 -22.77
CA SER A 38 -1.44 3.64 -22.17
C SER A 38 -2.76 3.02 -22.64
N GLU A 39 -2.82 1.68 -22.62
CA GLU A 39 -4.05 0.91 -22.82
C GLU A 39 -5.19 1.42 -21.93
N PRO A 40 -6.46 1.38 -22.38
CA PRO A 40 -7.57 2.03 -21.68
C PRO A 40 -7.66 1.71 -20.18
N TRP A 41 -7.56 0.42 -19.82
CA TRP A 41 -7.62 -0.03 -18.42
C TRP A 41 -6.48 0.55 -17.56
N HIS A 42 -5.26 0.60 -18.11
CA HIS A 42 -4.11 1.18 -17.42
C HIS A 42 -4.25 2.70 -17.32
N ARG A 43 -4.64 3.36 -18.41
CA ARG A 43 -4.84 4.82 -18.46
C ARG A 43 -5.87 5.28 -17.43
N GLU A 44 -6.97 4.54 -17.29
CA GLU A 44 -8.00 4.82 -16.31
C GLU A 44 -7.45 4.73 -14.88
N HIS A 45 -6.92 3.57 -14.49
CA HIS A 45 -6.50 3.34 -13.11
C HIS A 45 -5.22 4.10 -12.75
N LEU A 46 -4.18 4.04 -13.56
CA LEU A 46 -2.94 4.81 -13.31
C LEU A 46 -3.19 6.32 -13.43
N GLY A 47 -4.07 6.76 -14.34
CA GLY A 47 -4.47 8.16 -14.42
C GLY A 47 -5.20 8.62 -13.16
N HIS A 48 -6.09 7.80 -12.60
CA HIS A 48 -6.73 8.09 -11.32
C HIS A 48 -5.73 8.15 -10.17
N LEU A 49 -4.83 7.17 -10.07
CA LEU A 49 -3.78 7.13 -9.05
C LEU A 49 -2.82 8.32 -9.16
N GLY A 50 -2.44 8.72 -10.37
CA GLY A 50 -1.63 9.92 -10.61
C GLY A 50 -2.30 11.19 -10.07
N ARG A 51 -3.61 11.37 -10.34
CA ARG A 51 -4.36 12.52 -9.80
C ARG A 51 -4.44 12.52 -8.27
N LEU A 52 -4.69 11.35 -7.66
CA LEU A 52 -4.68 11.21 -6.20
C LEU A 52 -3.31 11.51 -5.61
N TRP A 53 -2.24 10.99 -6.23
CA TRP A 53 -0.87 11.26 -5.81
C TRP A 53 -0.57 12.76 -5.79
N GLU A 54 -0.93 13.49 -6.86
CA GLU A 54 -0.70 14.94 -6.92
C GLU A 54 -1.49 15.69 -5.86
N GLN A 55 -2.78 15.37 -5.74
CA GLN A 55 -3.66 15.98 -4.76
C GLN A 55 -3.10 15.80 -3.35
N TRP A 56 -2.76 14.56 -2.97
CA TRP A 56 -2.23 14.28 -1.64
C TRP A 56 -0.81 14.80 -1.43
N ASN A 57 0.03 14.87 -2.46
CA ASN A 57 1.34 15.52 -2.34
C ASN A 57 1.17 16.98 -1.88
N ILE A 58 0.20 17.70 -2.45
CA ILE A 58 -0.15 19.06 -2.01
C ILE A 58 -0.75 19.06 -0.61
N GLU A 59 -1.77 18.23 -0.36
CA GLU A 59 -2.57 18.27 0.88
C GLU A 59 -1.85 17.73 2.12
N HIS A 60 -0.89 16.83 1.95
CA HIS A 60 -0.31 16.02 3.05
C HIS A 60 1.22 16.07 3.12
N PHE A 61 1.87 16.47 2.03
CA PHE A 61 3.33 16.46 1.91
C PHE A 61 3.90 17.82 1.45
N ASP A 62 3.10 18.90 1.52
CA ASP A 62 3.51 20.28 1.21
C ASP A 62 4.14 20.43 -0.20
N ALA A 63 3.68 19.63 -1.16
CA ALA A 63 4.22 19.51 -2.51
C ALA A 63 5.74 19.20 -2.54
N ALA A 64 6.27 18.54 -1.51
CA ALA A 64 7.70 18.31 -1.33
C ALA A 64 8.27 17.15 -2.16
N MET A 65 7.41 16.34 -2.80
CA MET A 65 7.82 15.19 -3.61
C MET A 65 7.65 15.43 -5.11
N VAL A 66 8.39 14.68 -5.93
CA VAL A 66 8.19 14.58 -7.38
C VAL A 66 7.44 13.30 -7.68
N ILE A 67 6.50 13.29 -8.63
CA ILE A 67 5.68 12.08 -8.90
C ILE A 67 6.57 10.85 -9.08
N ALA A 68 6.30 9.78 -8.32
CA ALA A 68 7.02 8.52 -8.50
C ALA A 68 6.58 7.85 -9.80
N THR A 69 7.37 6.90 -10.32
CA THR A 69 6.84 6.00 -11.35
C THR A 69 5.82 5.08 -10.70
N ILE A 70 4.53 5.26 -10.99
CA ILE A 70 3.46 4.41 -10.49
C ILE A 70 3.19 3.28 -11.49
N LEU A 71 3.28 2.03 -11.03
CA LEU A 71 3.09 0.83 -11.85
C LEU A 71 2.01 -0.09 -11.26
N LEU A 72 1.25 -0.72 -12.15
CA LEU A 72 0.38 -1.85 -11.81
C LEU A 72 1.16 -3.15 -12.05
N SER A 73 1.78 -3.69 -11.01
CA SER A 73 2.58 -4.92 -11.08
C SER A 73 2.58 -5.66 -9.74
N ASN A 74 3.13 -6.87 -9.69
CA ASN A 74 3.25 -7.62 -8.44
C ASN A 74 4.43 -7.09 -7.60
N PRO A 75 4.20 -6.70 -6.33
CA PRO A 75 5.28 -6.48 -5.37
C PRO A 75 6.19 -7.70 -5.23
N THR A 76 7.41 -7.48 -4.74
CA THR A 76 8.41 -8.55 -4.56
C THR A 76 8.01 -9.61 -3.53
N ASN A 77 7.03 -9.31 -2.67
CA ASN A 77 6.46 -10.23 -1.70
C ASN A 77 4.96 -10.43 -1.99
N PRO A 78 4.45 -11.67 -2.09
CA PRO A 78 3.05 -11.95 -2.41
C PRO A 78 2.06 -11.40 -1.36
N ARG A 79 2.49 -11.16 -0.12
CA ARG A 79 1.65 -10.61 0.95
C ARG A 79 1.51 -9.09 0.91
N ARG A 80 2.34 -8.39 0.11
CA ARG A 80 2.28 -6.93 0.01
C ARG A 80 1.19 -6.50 -0.97
N LEU A 81 0.47 -5.45 -0.58
CA LEU A 81 -0.56 -4.78 -1.38
C LEU A 81 0.06 -3.75 -2.33
N GLY A 82 1.08 -3.04 -1.85
CA GLY A 82 1.91 -2.11 -2.60
C GLY A 82 3.39 -2.23 -2.23
N GLN A 83 4.23 -1.48 -2.92
CA GLN A 83 5.64 -1.35 -2.60
C GLN A 83 6.22 -0.04 -3.17
N CYS A 84 6.82 0.75 -2.29
CA CYS A 84 7.72 1.83 -2.68
C CYS A 84 9.17 1.34 -2.74
N GLY A 85 9.83 1.53 -3.89
CA GLY A 85 11.23 1.20 -4.12
C GLY A 85 12.07 2.47 -4.37
N PRO A 86 13.31 2.57 -3.84
CA PRO A 86 14.16 3.74 -4.04
C PRO A 86 14.69 3.87 -5.48
N ILE A 87 14.72 2.77 -6.23
CA ILE A 87 15.14 2.68 -7.63
C ILE A 87 14.12 1.80 -8.35
N SER A 88 13.62 2.27 -9.49
CA SER A 88 12.68 1.58 -10.36
C SER A 88 13.32 0.41 -11.10
N GLY A 89 12.50 -0.47 -11.69
CA GLY A 89 12.98 -1.60 -12.49
C GLY A 89 13.86 -1.21 -13.70
N PHE A 90 13.83 0.05 -14.11
CA PHE A 90 14.61 0.60 -15.23
C PHE A 90 15.63 1.68 -14.80
N GLY A 91 15.86 1.84 -13.49
CA GLY A 91 16.98 2.63 -12.96
C GLY A 91 16.69 4.09 -12.59
N CYS A 92 15.45 4.58 -12.73
CA CYS A 92 15.06 5.90 -12.23
C CYS A 92 14.82 5.84 -10.73
N ARG A 93 15.05 6.92 -9.98
CA ARG A 93 14.68 6.92 -8.54
C ARG A 93 13.17 6.81 -8.35
N SER A 94 12.76 6.31 -7.20
CA SER A 94 11.38 6.25 -6.69
C SER A 94 10.35 5.61 -7.61
N GLU A 95 9.93 4.40 -7.23
CA GLU A 95 8.87 3.64 -7.88
C GLU A 95 7.81 3.26 -6.84
N ILE A 96 6.54 3.34 -7.22
CA ILE A 96 5.43 2.81 -6.43
C ILE A 96 4.75 1.73 -7.28
N ILE A 97 4.83 0.49 -6.81
CA ILE A 97 4.11 -0.65 -7.38
C ILE A 97 2.83 -0.85 -6.59
N ILE A 98 1.70 -0.96 -7.27
CA ILE A 98 0.43 -1.38 -6.66
C ILE A 98 -0.04 -2.67 -7.33
N ARG A 99 -0.48 -3.62 -6.51
CA ARG A 99 -0.90 -4.95 -6.97
C ARG A 99 -2.17 -4.86 -7.81
N PRO A 100 -2.16 -5.27 -9.11
CA PRO A 100 -3.32 -5.20 -9.99
C PRO A 100 -4.51 -6.03 -9.50
N SER A 101 -4.25 -7.16 -8.83
CA SER A 101 -5.31 -8.05 -8.36
C SER A 101 -6.21 -7.44 -7.30
N LEU A 102 -5.82 -6.31 -6.69
CA LEU A 102 -6.70 -5.50 -5.84
C LEU A 102 -7.76 -4.77 -6.64
N LEU A 103 -7.47 -4.34 -7.87
CA LEU A 103 -8.44 -3.67 -8.75
C LEU A 103 -9.37 -4.70 -9.40
N THR A 104 -8.81 -5.81 -9.88
CA THR A 104 -9.56 -6.87 -10.58
C THR A 104 -10.35 -7.77 -9.62
N GLY A 105 -10.18 -7.63 -8.31
CA GLY A 105 -10.87 -8.45 -7.30
C GLY A 105 -10.35 -9.88 -7.18
N THR A 106 -9.19 -10.20 -7.76
CA THR A 106 -8.61 -11.56 -7.70
C THR A 106 -7.62 -11.73 -6.54
N HIS A 107 -7.35 -10.67 -5.78
CA HIS A 107 -6.55 -10.77 -4.55
C HIS A 107 -7.41 -11.32 -3.40
N PRO A 108 -6.92 -12.27 -2.58
CA PRO A 108 -7.72 -12.89 -1.51
C PRO A 108 -8.29 -11.94 -0.44
N MET A 109 -7.76 -10.71 -0.35
CA MET A 109 -8.23 -9.67 0.57
C MET A 109 -9.48 -8.95 0.08
N VAL A 110 -9.89 -9.12 -1.18
CA VAL A 110 -11.03 -8.39 -1.74
C VAL A 110 -12.02 -9.31 -2.42
N HIS A 111 -13.29 -8.93 -2.42
CA HIS A 111 -14.33 -9.61 -3.16
C HIS A 111 -14.29 -9.27 -4.66
N VAL A 112 -14.54 -10.28 -5.48
CA VAL A 112 -14.76 -10.15 -6.93
C VAL A 112 -16.18 -9.67 -7.22
N GLY A 113 -16.38 -8.90 -8.30
CA GLY A 113 -17.68 -8.39 -8.72
C GLY A 113 -17.68 -6.87 -8.93
N ASP A 114 -18.55 -6.37 -9.80
CA ASP A 114 -18.63 -4.95 -10.14
C ASP A 114 -19.19 -4.14 -8.96
N GLU A 115 -20.04 -4.75 -8.13
CA GLU A 115 -20.61 -4.13 -6.93
C GLU A 115 -19.55 -3.71 -5.89
N TYR A 116 -18.37 -4.34 -5.92
CA TYR A 116 -17.26 -4.04 -5.01
C TYR A 116 -16.19 -3.13 -5.62
N GLU A 117 -16.31 -2.75 -6.90
CA GLU A 117 -15.30 -1.98 -7.62
C GLU A 117 -14.95 -0.68 -6.90
N ARG A 118 -15.96 0.05 -6.43
CA ARG A 118 -15.75 1.31 -5.70
C ARG A 118 -14.97 1.09 -4.41
N GLY A 119 -15.32 0.06 -3.64
CA GLY A 119 -14.63 -0.29 -2.41
C GLY A 119 -13.18 -0.74 -2.64
N ARG A 120 -12.93 -1.54 -3.68
CA ARG A 120 -11.57 -1.92 -4.12
C ARG A 120 -10.75 -0.70 -4.51
N SER A 121 -11.35 0.25 -5.23
CA SER A 121 -10.69 1.51 -5.59
C SER A 121 -10.30 2.34 -4.36
N LEU A 122 -11.15 2.38 -3.32
CA LEU A 122 -10.81 3.03 -2.04
C LEU A 122 -9.64 2.35 -1.33
N LEU A 123 -9.59 1.01 -1.33
CA LEU A 123 -8.45 0.26 -0.77
C LEU A 123 -7.16 0.57 -1.53
N VAL A 124 -7.19 0.55 -2.86
CA VAL A 124 -6.03 0.85 -3.71
C VAL A 124 -5.54 2.28 -3.49
N ALA A 125 -6.47 3.23 -3.30
CA ALA A 125 -6.14 4.60 -2.94
C ALA A 125 -5.42 4.67 -1.58
N ASP A 126 -5.89 3.92 -0.58
CA ASP A 126 -5.21 3.84 0.72
C ASP A 126 -3.83 3.18 0.65
N VAL A 127 -3.67 2.15 -0.20
CA VAL A 127 -2.35 1.56 -0.50
C VAL A 127 -1.43 2.59 -1.14
N LEU A 128 -1.91 3.39 -2.09
CA LEU A 128 -1.12 4.49 -2.67
C LEU A 128 -0.67 5.47 -1.58
N LEU A 129 -1.58 5.93 -0.72
CA LEU A 129 -1.25 6.88 0.35
C LEU A 129 -0.21 6.31 1.32
N HIS A 130 -0.28 5.02 1.63
CA HIS A 130 0.74 4.30 2.40
C HIS A 130 2.12 4.39 1.73
N GLU A 131 2.19 4.00 0.46
CA GLU A 131 3.45 3.99 -0.29
C GLU A 131 4.02 5.41 -0.51
N MET A 132 3.16 6.44 -0.57
CA MET A 132 3.59 7.84 -0.61
C MET A 132 4.33 8.27 0.66
N ILE A 133 4.00 7.74 1.84
CA ILE A 133 4.78 8.02 3.06
C ILE A 133 6.19 7.43 2.92
N HIS A 134 6.33 6.23 2.36
CA HIS A 134 7.64 5.66 2.08
C HIS A 134 8.42 6.45 1.04
N GLN A 135 7.76 6.98 0.00
CA GLN A 135 8.39 7.90 -0.95
C GLN A 135 8.89 9.16 -0.23
N TRP A 136 8.05 9.78 0.62
CA TRP A 136 8.42 10.96 1.39
C TRP A 136 9.63 10.71 2.30
N GLN A 137 9.69 9.54 2.95
CA GLN A 137 10.87 9.14 3.73
C GLN A 137 12.15 9.08 2.88
N GLN A 138 12.05 8.61 1.64
CA GLN A 138 13.20 8.46 0.75
C GLN A 138 13.64 9.81 0.14
N GLU A 139 12.69 10.65 -0.26
CA GLU A 139 12.95 11.87 -1.02
C GLU A 139 13.11 13.12 -0.17
N VAL A 140 12.48 13.16 1.01
CA VAL A 140 12.41 14.37 1.84
C VAL A 140 13.22 14.23 3.12
N THR A 141 13.02 13.14 3.87
CA THR A 141 13.68 13.01 5.19
C THR A 141 15.02 12.29 5.13
N GLY A 142 15.17 11.34 4.20
CA GLY A 142 16.30 10.41 4.15
C GLY A 142 16.28 9.36 5.27
N ASP A 143 15.26 9.39 6.14
CA ASP A 143 15.07 8.41 7.20
C ASP A 143 13.97 7.42 6.81
N THR A 144 14.41 6.29 6.29
CA THR A 144 13.56 5.21 5.77
C THR A 144 13.16 4.20 6.83
N ASP A 145 13.41 4.46 8.12
CA ASP A 145 13.07 3.54 9.21
C ASP A 145 13.58 2.11 8.95
N LYS A 146 14.81 1.98 8.42
CA LYS A 146 15.37 0.70 7.97
C LYS A 146 15.32 -0.41 9.03
N ASN A 147 15.56 -0.06 10.29
CA ASN A 147 15.51 -0.98 11.44
C ASN A 147 14.09 -1.41 11.82
N TYR A 148 13.07 -0.78 11.22
CA TYR A 148 11.66 -1.01 11.45
C TYR A 148 10.93 -1.46 10.18
N LYS A 149 11.65 -1.99 9.19
CA LYS A 149 11.10 -2.45 7.90
C LYS A 149 10.30 -1.35 7.16
N GLY A 150 10.63 -0.08 7.39
CA GLY A 150 9.92 1.07 6.83
C GLY A 150 8.81 1.62 7.74
N HIS A 151 8.35 0.89 8.76
CA HIS A 151 7.22 1.28 9.61
C HIS A 151 7.68 1.65 11.04
N GLY A 152 8.60 2.59 11.12
CA GLY A 152 9.16 3.09 12.37
C GLY A 152 8.58 4.45 12.79
N PRO A 153 9.26 5.16 13.71
CA PRO A 153 8.77 6.41 14.26
C PRO A 153 8.52 7.49 13.21
N THR A 154 9.35 7.57 12.16
CA THR A 154 9.23 8.59 11.11
C THR A 154 8.00 8.33 10.25
N PHE A 155 7.77 7.08 9.85
CA PHE A 155 6.55 6.67 9.17
C PHE A 155 5.31 6.94 10.02
N SER A 156 5.29 6.44 11.27
CA SER A 156 4.13 6.56 12.16
C SER A 156 3.78 8.02 12.48
N ALA A 157 4.78 8.90 12.60
CA ALA A 157 4.54 10.32 12.81
C ALA A 157 3.78 10.94 11.61
N LYS A 158 4.24 10.68 10.38
CA LYS A 158 3.56 11.17 9.17
C LYS A 158 2.18 10.53 8.98
N ALA A 159 2.05 9.22 9.25
CA ALA A 159 0.77 8.52 9.21
C ALA A 159 -0.25 9.11 10.21
N ASN A 160 0.17 9.41 11.43
CA ASN A 160 -0.69 10.03 12.45
C ASN A 160 -1.03 11.49 12.13
N GLU A 161 -0.09 12.24 11.54
CA GLU A 161 -0.36 13.60 11.06
C GLU A 161 -1.45 13.62 9.99
N ILE A 162 -1.33 12.76 8.97
CA ILE A 162 -2.34 12.63 7.91
C ILE A 162 -3.64 12.05 8.47
N GLY A 163 -3.54 11.04 9.34
CA GLY A 163 -4.66 10.40 10.01
C GLY A 163 -5.52 11.41 10.78
N ALA A 164 -4.90 12.35 11.51
CA ALA A 164 -5.61 13.41 12.20
C ALA A 164 -6.42 14.30 11.24
N ARG A 165 -5.89 14.62 10.04
CA ARG A 165 -6.63 15.38 9.00
C ARG A 165 -7.79 14.58 8.43
N LEU A 166 -7.64 13.27 8.34
CA LEU A 166 -8.66 12.33 7.85
C LEU A 166 -9.65 11.87 8.93
N GLY A 167 -9.49 12.30 10.19
CA GLY A 167 -10.31 11.85 11.31
C GLY A 167 -10.08 10.39 11.73
N LEU A 168 -8.89 9.84 11.46
CA LEU A 168 -8.53 8.46 11.76
C LEU A 168 -7.89 8.32 13.16
N PRO A 169 -8.10 7.18 13.84
CA PRO A 169 -7.37 6.83 15.05
C PRO A 169 -5.84 6.84 14.87
N LEU A 170 -5.14 7.03 15.99
CA LEU A 170 -3.68 6.93 16.02
C LEU A 170 -3.22 5.48 15.82
N VAL A 171 -2.09 5.30 15.14
CA VAL A 171 -1.34 4.05 15.08
C VAL A 171 -0.14 4.08 16.03
N GLY A 172 0.34 2.88 16.39
CA GLY A 172 1.51 2.69 17.23
C GLY A 172 2.76 3.34 16.65
N ARG A 173 3.73 3.65 17.52
CA ARG A 173 4.98 4.34 17.14
C ARG A 173 5.82 3.54 16.15
N THR A 174 5.72 2.21 16.18
CA THR A 174 6.39 1.29 15.25
C THR A 174 5.50 0.06 15.05
N TYR A 175 5.79 -0.80 14.07
CA TYR A 175 5.08 -2.08 13.90
C TYR A 175 5.26 -3.08 15.06
N LYS A 176 6.14 -2.81 16.03
CA LYS A 176 6.44 -3.76 17.11
C LYS A 176 5.29 -3.84 18.10
N LYS A 177 4.97 -5.06 18.56
CA LYS A 177 3.87 -5.35 19.51
C LYS A 177 3.83 -4.41 20.72
N ARG A 178 4.99 -4.17 21.36
CA ARG A 178 5.09 -3.30 22.55
C ARG A 178 4.67 -1.84 22.32
N ASP A 179 4.75 -1.38 21.08
CA ASP A 179 4.37 -0.01 20.70
C ASP A 179 2.90 0.07 20.25
N CYS A 180 2.25 -1.09 20.06
CA CYS A 180 0.89 -1.26 19.55
C CYS A 180 -0.02 -1.86 20.64
N ALA A 181 0.06 -3.19 20.85
CA ALA A 181 -0.83 -3.96 21.70
C ALA A 181 -0.81 -3.52 23.17
N ASP A 182 0.37 -3.24 23.73
CA ASP A 182 0.49 -2.80 25.12
C ASP A 182 -0.14 -1.40 25.35
N LYS A 183 -0.45 -0.69 24.27
CA LYS A 183 -1.06 0.65 24.27
C LYS A 183 -2.45 0.67 23.61
N GLY A 184 -2.98 -0.48 23.18
CA GLY A 184 -4.25 -0.55 22.45
C GLY A 184 -4.25 0.18 21.11
N LEU A 185 -3.10 0.32 20.45
CA LEU A 185 -2.98 0.98 19.14
C LEU A 185 -2.76 -0.05 18.04
N GLU A 186 -3.25 0.26 16.84
CA GLU A 186 -3.02 -0.56 15.65
C GLU A 186 -1.61 -0.41 15.09
N SER A 187 -1.16 -1.44 14.37
CA SER A 187 0.14 -1.40 13.70
C SER A 187 0.12 -0.43 12.51
N PRO A 188 1.16 0.40 12.33
CA PRO A 188 1.30 1.25 11.14
C PRO A 188 1.54 0.48 9.83
N SER A 189 1.84 -0.83 9.87
CA SER A 189 2.26 -1.60 8.69
C SER A 189 1.26 -1.68 7.55
N TYR A 190 -0.02 -1.45 7.82
CA TYR A 190 -1.07 -1.35 6.80
C TYR A 190 -1.91 -0.09 7.01
N TRP A 191 -1.38 0.95 7.64
CA TRP A 191 -2.09 2.23 7.71
C TRP A 191 -2.35 2.77 6.29
N PRO A 192 -3.52 3.36 5.97
CA PRO A 192 -4.65 3.63 6.85
C PRO A 192 -5.66 2.49 6.97
N TYR A 193 -5.47 1.36 6.27
CA TYR A 193 -6.43 0.25 6.20
C TYR A 193 -6.97 -0.22 7.56
N PHE A 194 -6.09 -0.52 8.51
CA PHE A 194 -6.52 -1.02 9.83
C PHE A 194 -7.20 0.01 10.73
N VAL A 195 -7.18 1.29 10.36
CA VAL A 195 -7.79 2.36 11.16
C VAL A 195 -8.92 3.07 10.41
N ARG A 196 -9.32 2.58 9.24
CA ARG A 196 -10.54 3.04 8.57
C ARG A 196 -11.77 2.57 9.36
N PRO A 197 -12.85 3.38 9.40
CA PRO A 197 -14.08 2.96 10.05
C PRO A 197 -14.74 1.80 9.29
N ASP A 198 -15.53 1.03 10.01
CA ASP A 198 -16.30 -0.08 9.44
C ASP A 198 -17.15 0.40 8.24
N GLY A 199 -17.20 -0.43 7.20
CA GLY A 199 -17.94 -0.12 5.99
C GLY A 199 -17.28 0.91 5.06
N TYR A 200 -16.13 1.50 5.42
CA TYR A 200 -15.41 2.45 4.54
C TYR A 200 -15.14 1.88 3.14
N TYR A 201 -14.74 0.61 3.07
CA TYR A 201 -14.50 -0.09 1.80
C TYR A 201 -15.75 -0.71 1.17
N LEU A 202 -16.95 -0.32 1.61
CA LEU A 202 -18.23 -0.71 1.00
C LEU A 202 -18.39 -2.24 0.82
N GLY A 203 -17.91 -3.02 1.79
CA GLY A 203 -17.94 -4.48 1.75
C GLY A 203 -16.95 -5.14 0.78
N ALA A 204 -16.08 -4.37 0.12
CA ALA A 204 -15.12 -4.92 -0.83
C ALA A 204 -13.98 -5.71 -0.20
N VAL A 205 -13.65 -5.44 1.08
CA VAL A 205 -12.56 -6.14 1.79
C VAL A 205 -13.11 -7.35 2.53
N VAL A 206 -12.45 -8.49 2.33
CA VAL A 206 -12.72 -9.74 3.05
C VAL A 206 -12.22 -9.59 4.48
N PRO A 207 -13.08 -9.74 5.51
CA PRO A 207 -12.64 -9.73 6.91
C PRO A 207 -11.56 -10.79 7.11
N THR A 208 -10.51 -10.47 7.89
CA THR A 208 -9.53 -11.52 8.20
C THR A 208 -10.22 -12.58 9.05
N SER A 209 -9.76 -13.83 8.97
CA SER A 209 -10.39 -14.94 9.70
C SER A 209 -10.42 -14.76 11.22
N GLY A 210 -9.69 -13.79 11.77
CA GLY A 210 -9.75 -13.39 13.19
C GLY A 210 -10.88 -12.41 13.52
N ASP A 211 -11.44 -11.71 12.53
CA ASP A 211 -12.46 -10.65 12.70
C ASP A 211 -13.87 -11.15 12.43
N THR A 212 -14.00 -12.36 11.86
CA THR A 212 -15.31 -12.97 11.63
C THR A 212 -15.79 -13.62 12.92
N PRO A 213 -17.00 -13.28 13.42
CA PRO A 213 -17.67 -14.10 14.44
C PRO A 213 -17.62 -15.58 14.00
N GLU A 214 -17.38 -16.49 14.93
CA GLU A 214 -17.17 -17.92 14.63
C GLU A 214 -18.33 -18.52 13.80
N GLU A 215 -19.52 -17.94 13.95
CA GLU A 215 -20.77 -18.28 13.27
C GLU A 215 -20.77 -17.98 11.75
N ASP A 216 -19.95 -17.02 11.28
CA ASP A 216 -19.96 -16.53 9.88
C ASP A 216 -18.87 -17.15 8.99
N ARG A 217 -17.88 -17.84 9.58
CA ARG A 217 -16.79 -18.51 8.85
C ARG A 217 -17.23 -19.49 7.74
N PRO A 218 -18.32 -20.27 7.88
CA PRO A 218 -18.76 -21.20 6.83
C PRO A 218 -19.21 -20.52 5.53
N ALA A 219 -19.65 -19.26 5.57
CA ALA A 219 -20.11 -18.52 4.38
C ALA A 219 -18.94 -18.06 3.50
N LEU A 220 -17.83 -17.63 4.12
CA LEU A 220 -16.61 -17.19 3.43
C LEU A 220 -15.97 -18.31 2.59
N CYS A 221 -15.84 -19.52 3.15
CA CYS A 221 -15.33 -20.69 2.43
C CYS A 221 -16.20 -21.07 1.22
N LYS A 222 -17.53 -20.92 1.32
CA LYS A 222 -18.44 -21.17 0.20
C LYS A 222 -18.27 -20.13 -0.92
N SER A 223 -18.08 -18.86 -0.59
CA SER A 223 -17.85 -17.81 -1.59
C SER A 223 -16.55 -18.00 -2.37
N ALA A 224 -15.47 -18.39 -1.67
CA ALA A 224 -14.17 -18.70 -2.30
C ALA A 224 -14.26 -19.92 -3.22
N ALA A 225 -14.98 -20.97 -2.80
CA ALA A 225 -15.23 -22.15 -3.63
C ALA A 225 -16.03 -21.83 -4.90
N VAL A 226 -17.04 -20.96 -4.81
CA VAL A 226 -17.82 -20.50 -5.98
C VAL A 226 -16.98 -19.65 -6.95
N SER A 227 -16.08 -18.82 -6.42
CA SER A 227 -15.17 -18.03 -7.26
C SER A 227 -14.18 -18.93 -8.00
N LEU A 228 -13.61 -19.94 -7.33
CA LEU A 228 -12.70 -20.89 -7.96
C LEU A 228 -13.38 -21.72 -9.04
N THR A 229 -14.61 -22.23 -8.79
CA THR A 229 -15.33 -23.06 -9.77
C THR A 229 -15.87 -22.30 -10.98
N ARG A 230 -15.88 -20.95 -10.93
CA ARG A 230 -16.17 -20.11 -12.10
C ARG A 230 -15.00 -19.98 -13.07
N HIS A 231 -13.77 -20.19 -12.60
CA HIS A 231 -12.55 -19.97 -13.38
C HIS A 231 -11.75 -21.24 -13.63
N PHE A 232 -11.99 -22.28 -12.84
CA PHE A 232 -11.30 -23.56 -12.91
C PHE A 232 -12.32 -24.70 -12.83
N SER A 233 -12.11 -25.74 -13.62
CA SER A 233 -12.81 -27.01 -13.45
C SER A 233 -12.54 -27.60 -12.07
N VAL A 234 -13.44 -28.47 -11.61
CA VAL A 234 -13.29 -29.17 -10.33
C VAL A 234 -12.00 -30.00 -10.32
N GLU A 235 -11.64 -30.58 -11.47
CA GLU A 235 -10.40 -31.32 -11.67
C GLU A 235 -9.17 -30.41 -11.51
N GLU A 236 -9.16 -29.21 -12.11
CA GLU A 236 -8.06 -28.25 -11.96
C GLU A 236 -7.90 -27.78 -10.50
N ILE A 237 -9.02 -27.51 -9.81
CA ILE A 237 -9.00 -27.13 -8.39
C ILE A 237 -8.41 -28.26 -7.54
N ARG A 238 -8.79 -29.52 -7.82
CA ARG A 238 -8.21 -30.69 -7.14
C ARG A 238 -6.72 -30.79 -7.38
N THR A 239 -6.27 -30.69 -8.64
CA THR A 239 -4.84 -30.73 -8.96
C THR A 239 -4.06 -29.63 -8.24
N ILE A 240 -4.57 -28.39 -8.22
CA ILE A 240 -3.92 -27.28 -7.50
C ILE A 240 -3.87 -27.55 -5.99
N THR A 241 -4.94 -28.12 -5.42
CA THR A 241 -5.03 -28.44 -4.00
C THR A 241 -4.04 -29.54 -3.61
N ASP A 242 -3.96 -30.60 -4.42
CA ASP A 242 -3.04 -31.72 -4.21
C ASP A 242 -1.59 -31.26 -4.30
N MET A 243 -1.26 -30.40 -5.27
CA MET A 243 0.06 -29.78 -5.40
C MET A 243 0.43 -28.93 -4.17
N ALA A 244 -0.52 -28.16 -3.64
CA ALA A 244 -0.30 -27.33 -2.47
C ALA A 244 -0.09 -28.16 -1.18
N ILE A 245 -0.80 -29.28 -1.05
CA ILE A 245 -0.64 -30.23 0.05
C ILE A 245 0.76 -30.87 -0.02
N GLN A 246 1.14 -31.40 -1.20
CA GLN A 246 2.44 -32.03 -1.39
C GLN A 246 3.59 -31.06 -1.12
N ALA A 247 3.52 -29.82 -1.64
CA ALA A 247 4.54 -28.80 -1.38
C ALA A 247 4.69 -28.46 0.12
N LYS A 248 3.60 -28.53 0.89
CA LYS A 248 3.62 -28.30 2.34
C LYS A 248 4.25 -29.46 3.11
N GLU A 249 4.00 -30.69 2.67
CA GLU A 249 4.62 -31.90 3.22
C GLU A 249 6.12 -31.93 2.96
N GLU A 250 6.54 -31.62 1.72
CA GLU A 250 7.96 -31.52 1.35
C GLU A 250 8.68 -30.42 2.13
N ALA A 251 8.05 -29.27 2.34
CA ALA A 251 8.61 -28.19 3.15
C ALA A 251 8.68 -28.49 4.66
N SER A 252 7.98 -29.52 5.13
CA SER A 252 7.95 -29.94 6.54
C SER A 252 8.81 -31.19 6.82
N ALA A 253 9.44 -31.76 5.80
CA ALA A 253 10.37 -32.88 5.97
C ALA A 253 11.71 -32.37 6.57
N PRO A 254 12.26 -33.07 7.58
CA PRO A 254 13.48 -32.66 8.29
C PRO A 254 14.76 -32.74 7.46
#